data_AF-A0A8B7I7X2-F1
#
_entry.id   AF-A0A8B7I7X2-F1
#
_cell.length_a   1.000
_cell.length_b   1.000
_cell.length_c   1.000
_cell.angle_alpha   90.00
_cell.angle_beta   90.00
_cell.angle_gamma   90.00
#
_symmetry.space_group_name_H-M   'P 1'
#
loop_
_entity.id
_entity.type
_entity.pdbx_description
1 polymer ?
#
loop_
_entity_poly.entity_id
_entity_poly.type
_entity_poly.pdbx_seq_one_letter_code
_entity_poly.pdbx_strand_id
1 'polypeptide(L)'
;MVPILVLGWWLVVQSRVQAQPGPYLSLSPSHEVALGDKVTLQCHTPRQGGRAILHKEGVRHPLQYQDRVQGAAEFPITAVRREDAGRYWCQYEMEGEPPEKSEHVELVLRASPDAMQARFHPGQHRAPGARRRAPDPADAPRGRGPA
;
A
#
# COMPACT_ATOMS: atom_id res chain seq x y z
N MET A 1 -56.50 1.14 -32.69
CA MET A 1 -55.15 0.61 -32.98
C MET A 1 -54.04 1.39 -32.24
N VAL A 2 -54.20 1.72 -30.95
CA VAL A 2 -53.19 2.46 -30.15
C VAL A 2 -53.10 2.05 -28.64
N PRO A 3 -53.59 0.90 -28.11
CA PRO A 3 -53.38 0.58 -26.68
C PRO A 3 -52.17 -0.34 -26.40
N ILE A 4 -51.63 -1.04 -27.42
CA ILE A 4 -50.65 -2.13 -27.20
C ILE A 4 -49.22 -1.59 -26.99
N LEU A 5 -48.87 -0.45 -27.57
CA LEU A 5 -47.52 0.14 -27.46
C LEU A 5 -47.18 0.66 -26.06
N VAL A 6 -48.20 0.98 -25.25
CA VAL A 6 -48.02 1.59 -23.92
C VAL A 6 -47.59 0.55 -22.88
N LEU A 7 -48.08 -0.70 -23.00
CA LEU A 7 -47.73 -1.80 -22.10
C LEU A 7 -46.32 -2.34 -22.36
N GLY A 8 -45.86 -2.30 -23.61
CA GLY A 8 -44.50 -2.71 -23.99
C GLY A 8 -43.41 -1.79 -23.43
N TRP A 9 -43.70 -0.49 -23.30
CA TRP A 9 -42.76 0.49 -22.73
C TRP A 9 -42.73 0.49 -21.20
N TRP A 10 -43.81 0.11 -20.53
CA TRP A 10 -43.82 -0.06 -19.07
C TRP A 10 -42.93 -1.22 -18.59
N LEU A 11 -42.81 -2.29 -19.38
CA LEU A 11 -41.94 -3.43 -19.06
C LEU A 11 -40.45 -3.10 -19.24
N VAL A 12 -40.07 -2.21 -20.15
CA VAL A 12 -38.67 -1.80 -20.38
C VAL A 12 -38.15 -0.88 -19.26
N VAL A 13 -39.04 -0.15 -18.59
CA VAL A 13 -38.72 0.88 -17.57
C VAL A 13 -38.32 0.31 -16.20
N GLN A 14 -38.51 -0.98 -15.94
CA GLN A 14 -38.35 -1.57 -14.60
C GLN A 14 -37.00 -2.24 -14.32
N SER A 15 -36.10 -2.36 -15.30
CA SER A 15 -34.78 -2.99 -15.10
C SER A 15 -33.76 -2.05 -14.44
N ARG A 16 -34.04 -1.60 -13.21
CA ARG A 16 -32.99 -1.03 -12.36
C ARG A 16 -32.43 -2.14 -11.47
N VAL A 17 -31.40 -2.84 -11.97
CA VAL A 17 -30.52 -3.60 -11.09
C VAL A 17 -29.86 -2.58 -10.17
N GLN A 18 -30.30 -2.52 -8.91
CA GLN A 18 -29.57 -1.79 -7.88
C GLN A 18 -28.28 -2.56 -7.65
N ALA A 19 -27.21 -2.19 -8.37
CA ALA A 19 -25.88 -2.71 -8.11
C ALA A 19 -25.50 -2.29 -6.69
N GLN A 20 -25.41 -3.26 -5.78
CA GLN A 20 -24.80 -3.05 -4.47
C GLN A 20 -23.37 -2.56 -4.73
N PRO A 21 -22.91 -1.45 -4.11
CA PRO A 21 -21.53 -1.02 -4.29
C PRO A 21 -20.61 -2.13 -3.77
N GLY A 22 -19.69 -2.61 -4.64
CA GLY A 22 -18.71 -3.63 -4.28
C GLY A 22 -17.72 -3.15 -3.22
N PRO A 23 -16.75 -3.98 -2.83
CA PRO A 23 -15.74 -3.59 -1.85
C PRO A 23 -14.92 -2.40 -2.34
N TYR A 24 -14.54 -1.50 -1.44
CA TYR A 24 -13.66 -0.39 -1.78
C TYR A 24 -12.49 -0.30 -0.78
N LEU A 25 -11.32 0.04 -1.31
CA LEU A 25 -10.12 0.21 -0.52
C LEU A 25 -9.90 1.71 -0.26
N SER A 26 -9.48 2.04 0.95
CA SER A 26 -9.09 3.39 1.34
C SER A 26 -7.80 3.36 2.14
N LEU A 27 -7.14 4.51 2.23
CA LEU A 27 -5.85 4.67 2.91
C LEU A 27 -5.97 5.78 3.94
N SER A 28 -5.52 5.51 5.16
CA SER A 28 -5.61 6.44 6.30
C SER A 28 -4.27 6.52 7.03
N PRO A 29 -3.67 7.71 7.22
CA PRO A 29 -4.08 9.01 6.66
C PRO A 29 -3.95 9.06 5.13
N SER A 30 -4.92 9.68 4.45
CA SER A 30 -5.02 9.70 2.98
C SER A 30 -4.02 10.61 2.26
N HIS A 31 -3.28 11.44 3.00
CA HIS A 31 -2.39 12.44 2.44
C HIS A 31 -0.96 12.25 2.94
N GLU A 32 -0.02 12.41 2.00
CA GLU A 32 1.41 12.53 2.20
C GLU A 32 2.00 11.53 3.23
N VAL A 33 2.58 10.42 2.78
CA VAL A 33 3.17 9.41 3.71
C VAL A 33 4.69 9.53 3.71
N ALA A 34 5.32 9.75 4.87
CA ALA A 34 6.76 9.73 5.01
C ALA A 34 7.29 8.35 5.40
N LEU A 35 8.60 8.14 5.24
CA LEU A 35 9.25 6.93 5.73
C LEU A 35 9.16 6.88 7.26
N GLY A 36 8.79 5.72 7.79
CA GLY A 36 8.58 5.51 9.23
C GLY A 36 7.18 5.87 9.72
N ASP A 37 6.34 6.51 8.90
CA ASP A 37 4.96 6.80 9.27
C ASP A 37 4.15 5.52 9.44
N LYS A 38 3.08 5.62 10.24
CA LYS A 38 2.05 4.58 10.35
C LYS A 38 0.89 4.93 9.42
N VAL A 39 0.55 3.99 8.54
CA VAL A 39 -0.65 4.09 7.70
C VAL A 39 -1.48 2.83 7.83
N THR A 40 -2.75 2.91 7.46
CA THR A 40 -3.68 1.78 7.48
C THR A 40 -4.42 1.73 6.16
N LEU A 41 -4.36 0.57 5.50
CA LEU A 41 -5.19 0.24 4.35
C LEU A 41 -6.49 -0.36 4.88
N GLN A 42 -7.61 0.31 4.61
CA GLN A 42 -8.93 -0.09 5.08
C GLN A 42 -9.77 -0.59 3.92
N CYS A 43 -10.08 -1.88 3.93
CA CYS A 43 -10.97 -2.50 2.96
C CYS A 43 -12.40 -2.53 3.51
N HIS A 44 -13.28 -1.73 2.93
CA HIS A 44 -14.69 -1.66 3.28
C HIS A 44 -15.44 -2.71 2.48
N THR A 45 -16.24 -3.52 3.16
CA THR A 45 -16.96 -4.64 2.56
C THR A 45 -18.46 -4.31 2.44
N PRO A 46 -19.13 -4.76 1.37
CA PRO A 46 -20.55 -4.47 1.16
C PRO A 46 -21.45 -5.13 2.21
N ARG A 47 -20.95 -6.18 2.87
CA ARG A 47 -21.69 -7.04 3.79
C ARG A 47 -20.81 -7.40 4.99
N GLN A 48 -21.46 -7.80 6.09
CA GLN A 48 -20.80 -8.33 7.28
C GLN A 48 -20.49 -9.82 7.09
N GLY A 49 -19.40 -10.29 7.70
CA GLY A 49 -18.86 -11.61 7.50
C GLY A 49 -17.91 -11.70 6.31
N GLY A 50 -17.64 -12.92 5.85
CA GLY A 50 -16.70 -13.17 4.75
C GLY A 50 -15.24 -12.92 5.12
N ARG A 51 -14.39 -12.85 4.11
CA ARG A 51 -12.95 -12.64 4.20
C ARG A 51 -12.53 -11.48 3.32
N ALA A 52 -11.76 -10.54 3.87
CA ALA A 52 -11.09 -9.50 3.10
C ALA A 52 -9.61 -9.84 2.95
N ILE A 53 -9.06 -9.65 1.75
CA ILE A 53 -7.68 -9.99 1.40
C ILE A 53 -7.03 -8.77 0.77
N LEU A 54 -5.88 -8.35 1.30
CA LEU A 54 -5.11 -7.24 0.77
C LEU A 54 -4.07 -7.75 -0.23
N HIS A 55 -4.07 -7.15 -1.40
CA HIS A 55 -3.09 -7.40 -2.45
C HIS A 55 -2.31 -6.13 -2.81
N LYS A 56 -1.12 -6.36 -3.36
CA LYS A 56 -0.27 -5.32 -3.92
C LYS A 56 0.13 -5.67 -5.34
N GLU A 57 0.09 -4.69 -6.24
CA GLU A 57 0.51 -4.87 -7.62
C GLU A 57 1.97 -5.34 -7.71
N GLY A 58 2.23 -6.32 -8.60
CA GLY A 58 3.55 -6.93 -8.75
C GLY A 58 3.90 -7.97 -7.68
N VAL A 59 3.09 -8.12 -6.62
CA VAL A 59 3.26 -9.17 -5.60
C VAL A 59 2.34 -10.34 -5.91
N ARG A 60 2.92 -11.54 -6.11
CA ARG A 60 2.15 -12.74 -6.51
C ARG A 60 1.20 -13.24 -5.43
N HIS A 61 1.60 -13.15 -4.17
CA HIS A 61 0.83 -13.67 -3.04
C HIS A 61 0.09 -12.54 -2.31
N PRO A 62 -1.04 -12.83 -1.65
CA PRO A 62 -1.67 -11.89 -0.73
C PRO A 62 -0.70 -11.36 0.31
N LEU A 63 -0.86 -10.10 0.71
CA LEU A 63 -0.07 -9.52 1.80
C LEU A 63 -0.62 -9.94 3.15
N GLN A 64 -1.93 -9.77 3.34
CA GLN A 64 -2.65 -9.99 4.60
C GLN A 64 -4.10 -10.35 4.30
N TYR A 65 -4.78 -10.99 5.25
CA TYR A 65 -6.21 -11.25 5.18
C TYR A 65 -6.85 -11.12 6.56
N GLN A 66 -8.16 -10.89 6.58
CA GLN A 66 -8.97 -10.87 7.79
C GLN A 66 -10.29 -11.60 7.53
N ASP A 67 -10.59 -12.57 8.40
CA ASP A 67 -11.85 -13.31 8.39
C ASP A 67 -12.92 -12.62 9.24
N ARG A 68 -14.20 -12.93 8.95
CA ARG A 68 -15.38 -12.46 9.69
C ARG A 68 -15.47 -10.94 9.77
N VAL A 69 -15.15 -10.26 8.68
CA VAL A 69 -15.09 -8.79 8.58
C VAL A 69 -16.42 -8.15 8.98
N GLN A 70 -16.40 -7.16 9.88
CA GLN A 70 -17.61 -6.48 10.36
C GLN A 70 -17.75 -5.09 9.71
N GLY A 71 -17.79 -5.06 8.37
CA GLY A 71 -17.94 -3.83 7.57
C GLY A 71 -16.64 -3.26 7.04
N ALA A 72 -15.53 -3.34 7.78
CA ALA A 72 -14.21 -2.99 7.26
C ALA A 72 -13.11 -3.85 7.88
N ALA A 73 -12.12 -4.22 7.06
CA ALA A 73 -10.89 -4.86 7.48
C ALA A 73 -9.73 -3.86 7.44
N GLU A 74 -8.92 -3.86 8.49
CA GLU A 74 -7.80 -2.95 8.66
C GLU A 74 -6.46 -3.67 8.50
N PHE A 75 -5.60 -3.13 7.64
CA PHE A 75 -4.27 -3.64 7.38
C PHE A 75 -3.23 -2.54 7.66
N PRO A 76 -2.71 -2.47 8.90
CA PRO A 76 -1.75 -1.45 9.28
C PRO A 76 -0.36 -1.73 8.70
N ILE A 77 0.30 -0.68 8.23
CA ILE A 77 1.73 -0.62 7.96
C ILE A 77 2.33 0.25 9.07
N THR A 78 3.01 -0.39 10.03
CA THR A 78 3.43 0.29 11.27
C THR A 78 4.59 1.26 11.07
N ALA A 79 5.45 1.00 10.10
CA ALA A 79 6.58 1.85 9.76
C ALA A 79 6.84 1.75 8.25
N VAL A 80 6.37 2.75 7.51
CA VAL A 80 6.41 2.76 6.05
C VAL A 80 7.84 2.78 5.52
N ARG A 81 8.11 1.94 4.53
CA ARG A 81 9.39 1.83 3.83
C ARG A 81 9.24 2.11 2.33
N ARG A 82 10.36 2.20 1.62
CA ARG A 82 10.36 2.47 0.18
C ARG A 82 9.65 1.37 -0.61
N GLU A 83 9.84 0.13 -0.17
CA GLU A 83 9.19 -1.05 -0.72
C GLU A 83 7.68 -1.10 -0.49
N ASP A 84 7.13 -0.29 0.42
CA ASP A 84 5.69 -0.21 0.68
C ASP A 84 4.97 0.73 -0.29
N ALA A 85 5.69 1.60 -1.01
CA ALA A 85 5.10 2.43 -2.06
C ALA A 85 4.48 1.58 -3.18
N GLY A 86 3.40 2.07 -3.78
CA GLY A 86 2.76 1.44 -4.95
C GLY A 86 1.25 1.22 -4.78
N ARG A 87 0.69 0.44 -5.71
CA ARG A 87 -0.77 0.25 -5.86
C ARG A 87 -1.25 -1.00 -5.13
N TYR A 88 -2.31 -0.84 -4.36
CA TYR A 88 -2.97 -1.86 -3.55
C TYR A 88 -4.40 -2.04 -4.00
N TRP A 89 -4.95 -3.24 -3.81
CA TRP A 89 -6.37 -3.52 -4.03
C TRP A 89 -6.85 -4.57 -3.03
N CYS A 90 -8.15 -4.63 -2.77
CA CYS A 90 -8.77 -5.58 -1.87
C CYS A 90 -9.62 -6.60 -2.63
N GLN A 91 -9.56 -7.87 -2.21
CA GLN A 91 -10.51 -8.91 -2.60
C GLN A 91 -11.44 -9.23 -1.42
N TYR A 92 -12.74 -9.29 -1.67
CA TYR A 92 -13.74 -9.75 -0.72
C TYR A 92 -14.30 -11.11 -1.15
N GLU A 93 -14.29 -12.06 -0.23
CA GLU A 93 -14.80 -13.43 -0.44
C GLU A 93 -15.93 -13.72 0.55
N MET A 94 -17.05 -14.20 0.04
CA MET A 94 -18.17 -14.66 0.84
C MET A 94 -18.63 -16.02 0.34
N GLU A 95 -19.04 -16.89 1.26
CA GLU A 95 -19.57 -18.20 0.91
C GLU A 95 -20.83 -18.07 0.06
N GLY A 96 -20.85 -18.76 -1.09
CA GLY A 96 -21.97 -18.75 -2.03
C GLY A 96 -21.95 -17.60 -3.04
N GLU A 97 -21.02 -16.66 -2.93
CA GLU A 97 -20.90 -15.50 -3.84
C GLU A 97 -19.57 -15.53 -4.60
N PRO A 98 -19.51 -14.98 -5.82
CA PRO A 98 -18.25 -14.79 -6.52
C PRO A 98 -17.36 -13.78 -5.78
N PRO A 99 -16.01 -13.94 -5.84
CA PRO A 99 -15.10 -12.99 -5.22
C PRO A 99 -15.18 -11.62 -5.92
N GLU A 100 -15.26 -10.56 -5.12
CA GLU A 100 -15.33 -9.18 -5.60
C GLU A 100 -13.99 -8.46 -5.37
N LYS A 101 -13.67 -7.50 -6.25
CA LYS A 101 -12.40 -6.75 -6.19
C LYS A 101 -12.67 -5.26 -6.12
N SER A 102 -11.88 -4.56 -5.30
CA SER A 102 -11.90 -3.11 -5.27
C SER A 102 -11.08 -2.48 -6.39
N GLU A 103 -11.33 -1.21 -6.64
CA GLU A 103 -10.37 -0.35 -7.34
C GLU A 103 -9.04 -0.24 -6.58
N HIS A 104 -8.00 0.21 -7.30
CA HIS A 104 -6.66 0.35 -6.74
C HIS A 104 -6.51 1.67 -5.97
N VAL A 105 -5.77 1.62 -4.86
CA VAL A 105 -5.31 2.80 -4.12
C VAL A 105 -3.79 2.84 -4.13
N GLU A 106 -3.22 4.02 -4.38
CA GLU A 106 -1.77 4.21 -4.43
C GLU A 106 -1.23 4.80 -3.13
N LEU A 107 -0.24 4.13 -2.55
CA LEU A 107 0.56 4.66 -1.44
C LEU A 107 1.77 5.38 -2.03
N VAL A 108 1.78 6.71 -1.90
CA VAL A 108 2.85 7.59 -2.41
C VAL A 108 3.66 8.15 -1.26
N LEU A 109 4.99 8.12 -1.40
CA LEU A 109 5.90 8.64 -0.39
C LEU A 109 6.22 10.12 -0.63
N ARG A 110 6.31 10.89 0.46
CA ARG A 110 6.89 12.23 0.45
C ARG A 110 8.37 12.15 0.11
N ALA A 111 8.87 13.12 -0.66
CA ALA A 111 10.30 13.29 -0.83
C ALA A 111 10.93 13.77 0.48
N SER A 112 11.98 13.07 0.95
CA SER A 112 12.79 13.56 2.07
C SER A 112 13.71 14.69 1.57
N PRO A 113 13.74 15.86 2.25
CA PRO A 113 14.70 16.92 1.96
C PRO A 113 16.15 16.43 2.03
N ASP A 114 16.46 15.50 2.94
CA ASP A 114 17.82 14.96 3.12
C ASP A 114 18.25 14.09 1.93
N ALA A 115 17.32 13.35 1.31
CA ALA A 115 17.59 12.58 0.11
C ALA A 115 17.83 13.48 -1.12
N MET A 116 17.13 14.62 -1.18
CA MET A 116 17.38 15.65 -2.18
C MET A 116 18.77 16.25 -1.97
N GLN A 117 19.11 16.63 -0.73
CA GLN A 117 20.43 17.15 -0.37
C GLN A 117 21.54 16.16 -0.72
N ALA A 118 21.38 14.85 -0.43
CA ALA A 118 22.35 13.80 -0.75
C ALA A 118 22.70 13.72 -2.25
N ARG A 119 21.71 13.93 -3.14
CA ARG A 119 21.95 14.00 -4.60
C ARG A 119 22.71 15.25 -5.03
N PHE A 120 22.61 16.32 -4.23
CA PHE A 120 23.30 17.59 -4.47
C PHE A 120 24.63 17.72 -3.73
N HIS A 121 25.15 16.68 -3.04
CA HIS A 121 26.50 16.72 -2.46
C HIS A 121 27.55 16.39 -3.55
N PRO A 122 28.28 17.37 -4.10
CA PRO A 122 29.37 17.11 -5.02
C PRO A 122 30.61 16.84 -4.16
N GLY A 123 30.96 15.57 -3.90
CA GLY A 123 32.20 15.31 -3.16
C GLY A 123 32.49 13.91 -2.63
N GLN A 124 31.58 12.94 -2.74
CA GLN A 124 31.84 11.59 -2.19
C GLN A 124 32.19 10.52 -3.23
N HIS A 125 32.60 10.91 -4.44
CA HIS A 125 33.24 9.99 -5.36
C HIS A 125 34.68 9.69 -4.89
N ARG A 126 34.81 8.81 -3.91
CA ARG A 126 36.07 8.12 -3.67
C ARG A 126 36.29 7.20 -4.87
N ALA A 127 37.28 7.50 -5.70
CA ALA A 127 37.61 6.69 -6.86
C ALA A 127 37.80 5.21 -6.45
N PRO A 128 37.26 4.24 -7.22
CA PRO A 128 37.58 2.84 -6.99
C PRO A 128 39.09 2.66 -7.15
N GLY A 129 39.79 2.28 -6.08
CA GLY A 129 41.24 2.06 -6.09
C GLY A 129 42.08 2.99 -5.21
N ALA A 130 41.49 3.97 -4.51
CA ALA A 130 42.23 4.74 -3.51
C ALA A 130 42.61 3.86 -2.31
N ARG A 131 43.86 3.36 -2.27
CA ARG A 131 44.41 2.64 -1.11
C ARG A 131 44.22 3.51 0.14
N ARG A 132 43.72 2.91 1.22
CA ARG A 132 43.78 3.54 2.55
C ARG A 132 45.25 3.82 2.83
N ARG A 133 45.61 5.09 3.14
CA ARG A 133 46.93 5.40 3.69
C ARG A 133 47.08 4.55 4.95
N ALA A 134 48.21 3.86 5.06
CA ALA A 134 48.56 3.20 6.31
C ALA A 134 48.54 4.26 7.43
N PRO A 135 47.99 3.94 8.61
CA PRO A 135 48.13 4.80 9.78
C PRO A 135 49.60 5.09 10.02
N ASP A 136 49.93 6.35 10.31
CA ASP A 136 51.30 6.75 10.60
C ASP A 136 51.74 6.04 11.91
N PRO A 137 52.92 5.39 11.98
CA PRO A 137 53.39 4.74 13.19
C PRO A 137 53.54 5.68 14.40
N ALA A 138 53.51 7.00 14.20
CA ALA A 138 53.48 7.98 15.28
C ALA A 138 52.16 8.02 16.07
N ASP A 139 51.04 7.55 15.49
CA ASP A 139 49.72 7.51 16.14
C ASP A 139 49.51 6.25 17.01
N ALA A 140 50.51 5.37 17.11
CA ALA A 140 50.42 4.20 17.97
C ALA A 140 50.42 4.62 19.45
N PRO A 141 49.37 4.28 20.24
CA PRO A 141 49.38 4.54 21.67
C PRO A 141 50.52 3.74 22.32
N ARG A 142 51.43 4.45 23.02
CA ARG A 142 52.51 3.82 23.79
C ARG A 142 51.90 2.93 24.87
N GLY A 143 52.01 1.62 24.68
CA GLY A 143 51.57 0.62 25.65
C GLY A 143 52.26 0.81 27.00
N ARG A 144 51.46 0.96 28.06
CA ARG A 144 51.93 0.93 29.45
C ARG A 144 52.17 -0.54 29.81
N GLY A 145 53.43 -0.93 29.97
CA GLY A 145 53.82 -2.26 30.47
C GLY A 145 53.46 -2.45 31.95
N PRO A 146 53.39 -3.71 32.43
CA PRO A 146 52.96 -4.01 33.80
C PRO A 146 54.10 -3.83 34.81
N ALA A 147 53.80 -3.15 35.91
CA ALA A 147 54.46 -3.27 37.21
C ALA A 147 53.43 -2.95 38.30
#